data_AF-A0A3M8X8B7-F1
#
_entry.id   AF-A0A3M8X8B7-F1
#
_cell.length_a   1.000
_cell.length_b   1.000
_cell.length_c   1.000
_cell.angle_alpha   90.00
_cell.angle_beta   90.00
_cell.angle_gamma   90.00
#
_symmetry.space_group_name_H-M   'P 1'
#
loop_
_entity.id
_entity.type
_entity.pdbx_description
1 polymer ?
#
loop_
_entity_poly.entity_id
_entity_poly.type
_entity_poly.pdbx_seq_one_letter_code
_entity_poly.pdbx_strand_id
1 'polypeptide(L)'
;MSLRIVVCVKYVPDATGDRHFAEDLTLDRDDVDGLLSELDEYAVEQALQIAEERRREDDDAEITVLTVGPEDAKDALRKALSMGA
;
A
#
# COMPACT_ATOMS: atom_id res chain seq x y z
N MET A 1 21.32 14.25 -7.29
CA MET A 1 19.94 14.71 -7.00
C MET A 1 19.24 13.51 -6.39
N SER A 2 18.51 13.68 -5.29
CA SER A 2 17.78 12.56 -4.69
C SER A 2 16.70 12.04 -5.65
N LEU A 3 16.66 10.73 -5.86
CA LEU A 3 15.60 10.07 -6.63
C LEU A 3 14.31 10.12 -5.83
N ARG A 4 13.19 10.46 -6.46
CA ARG A 4 11.88 10.52 -5.78
C ARG A 4 10.96 9.46 -6.35
N ILE A 5 10.51 8.54 -5.50
CA ILE A 5 9.66 7.42 -5.88
C ILE A 5 8.29 7.62 -5.23
N VAL A 6 7.25 7.77 -6.04
CA VAL A 6 5.87 7.74 -5.55
C VAL A 6 5.33 6.33 -5.74
N VAL A 7 4.97 5.68 -4.64
CA VAL A 7 4.33 4.35 -4.67
C VAL A 7 2.84 4.54 -4.42
N CYS A 8 2.05 4.30 -5.46
CA CYS A 8 0.60 4.26 -5.34
C CYS A 8 0.19 2.95 -4.67
N VAL A 9 -0.49 3.04 -3.53
CA VAL A 9 -0.97 1.90 -2.76
C VAL A 9 -2.48 1.97 -2.55
N LYS A 10 -3.14 0.83 -2.45
CA LYS A 10 -4.59 0.74 -2.31
C LYS A 10 -5.00 -0.06 -1.08
N TYR A 11 -5.96 0.51 -0.35
CA TYR A 11 -6.71 -0.19 0.67
C TYR A 11 -7.80 -1.05 0.01
N VAL A 12 -7.80 -2.35 0.30
CA VAL A 12 -8.72 -3.33 -0.26
C VAL A 12 -9.27 -4.24 0.84
N PRO A 13 -10.49 -4.79 0.70
CA PRO A 13 -10.98 -5.82 1.61
C PRO A 13 -10.06 -7.05 1.59
N ASP A 14 -9.89 -7.70 2.74
CA ASP A 14 -9.17 -8.97 2.83
C ASP A 14 -9.82 -10.03 1.91
N ALA A 15 -9.04 -10.58 1.00
CA ALA A 15 -9.49 -11.60 0.05
C ALA A 15 -9.83 -12.94 0.73
N THR A 16 -9.33 -13.17 1.94
CA THR A 16 -9.57 -14.36 2.77
C THR A 16 -10.82 -14.24 3.64
N GLY A 17 -11.40 -13.04 3.75
CA GLY A 17 -12.65 -12.79 4.46
C GLY A 17 -13.88 -13.38 3.79
N ASP A 18 -15.00 -13.45 4.51
CA ASP A 18 -16.27 -13.95 3.98
C ASP A 18 -16.92 -12.91 3.03
N ARG A 19 -16.83 -13.18 1.73
CA ARG A 19 -17.25 -12.25 0.68
C ARG A 19 -18.66 -12.54 0.22
N HIS A 20 -19.54 -11.56 0.36
CA HIS A 20 -20.92 -11.65 -0.09
C HIS A 20 -21.41 -10.32 -0.67
N PHE A 21 -22.57 -10.36 -1.31
CA PHE A 21 -23.21 -9.15 -1.83
C PHE A 21 -24.15 -8.54 -0.79
N ALA A 22 -24.14 -7.22 -0.67
CA ALA A 22 -25.16 -6.47 0.06
C ALA A 22 -26.50 -6.46 -0.71
N GLU A 23 -27.56 -5.94 -0.07
CA GLU A 23 -28.91 -5.87 -0.67
C GLU A 23 -28.96 -5.09 -1.99
N ASP A 24 -28.06 -4.12 -2.17
CA ASP A 24 -27.95 -3.28 -3.37
C ASP A 24 -27.09 -3.92 -4.49
N LEU A 25 -26.70 -5.19 -4.31
CA LEU A 25 -25.86 -5.98 -5.22
C LEU A 25 -24.41 -5.47 -5.34
N THR A 26 -23.94 -4.59 -4.44
CA THR A 26 -22.52 -4.28 -4.29
C THR A 26 -21.84 -5.29 -3.38
N LEU A 27 -20.50 -5.36 -3.43
CA LEU A 27 -19.73 -6.20 -2.51
C LEU A 27 -19.83 -5.59 -1.11
N ASP A 28 -20.24 -6.39 -0.11
CA ASP A 28 -20.16 -5.97 1.29
C ASP A 28 -18.69 -5.83 1.69
N ARG A 29 -18.35 -4.65 2.23
CA ARG A 29 -17.00 -4.28 2.65
C ARG A 29 -16.96 -3.80 4.10
N ASP A 30 -18.10 -3.74 4.78
CA ASP A 30 -18.19 -3.26 6.16
C ASP A 30 -17.91 -4.41 7.15
N ASP A 31 -18.26 -5.64 6.78
CA ASP A 31 -18.06 -6.85 7.59
C ASP A 31 -16.71 -7.55 7.35
N VAL A 32 -15.83 -6.98 6.52
CA VAL A 32 -14.51 -7.55 6.19
C VAL A 32 -13.43 -6.51 6.46
N ASP A 33 -12.43 -6.87 7.26
CA ASP A 33 -11.26 -6.03 7.50
C ASP A 33 -10.59 -5.65 6.18
N GLY A 34 -10.23 -4.37 6.02
CA GLY A 34 -9.43 -3.93 4.89
C GLY A 34 -7.95 -3.83 5.23
N LEU A 35 -7.11 -3.98 4.20
CA LEU A 35 -5.67 -4.06 4.30
C LEU A 35 -4.99 -3.40 3.09
N LEU A 36 -3.67 -3.20 3.19
CA LEU A 36 -2.84 -2.85 2.03
C LEU A 36 -2.93 -3.99 1.01
N SER A 37 -3.29 -3.70 -0.25
CA SER A 37 -3.30 -4.72 -1.29
C SER A 37 -1.98 -5.50 -1.33
N GLU A 38 -2.06 -6.82 -1.25
CA GLU A 38 -0.89 -7.71 -1.29
C GLU A 38 -0.05 -7.52 -2.57
N LEU A 39 -0.68 -7.09 -3.67
CA LEU A 39 0.03 -6.76 -4.91
C LEU A 39 0.81 -5.45 -4.80
N ASP A 40 0.29 -4.49 -4.04
CA ASP A 40 0.93 -3.20 -3.81
C ASP A 40 2.08 -3.33 -2.80
N GLU A 41 2.07 -4.36 -1.92
CA GLU A 41 3.23 -4.70 -1.07
C GLU A 41 4.47 -4.95 -1.93
N TYR A 42 4.33 -5.57 -3.11
CA TYR A 42 5.44 -5.76 -4.03
C TYR A 42 5.97 -4.44 -4.59
N ALA A 43 5.11 -3.47 -4.87
CA ALA A 43 5.53 -2.16 -5.34
C ALA A 43 6.29 -1.39 -4.26
N VAL A 44 5.84 -1.48 -3.00
CA VAL A 44 6.56 -0.93 -1.84
C VAL A 44 7.92 -1.60 -1.71
N GLU A 45 7.98 -2.93 -1.74
CA GLU A 45 9.22 -3.70 -1.65
C GLU A 45 10.22 -3.34 -2.76
N GLN A 46 9.76 -3.20 -4.01
CA GLN A 46 10.63 -2.78 -5.11
C GLN A 46 11.17 -1.35 -4.91
N ALA A 47 10.37 -0.42 -4.39
CA ALA A 47 10.85 0.93 -4.07
C ALA A 47 11.93 0.90 -2.98
N LEU A 48 11.77 0.04 -1.96
CA LEU A 48 12.76 -0.16 -0.91
C LEU A 48 14.07 -0.73 -1.46
N GLN A 49 14.00 -1.74 -2.34
CA GLN A 49 15.17 -2.32 -2.99
C GLN A 49 15.93 -1.28 -3.81
N ILE A 50 15.22 -0.47 -4.61
CA ILE A 50 15.83 0.65 -5.35
C ILE A 50 16.49 1.64 -4.37
N ALA A 51 15.80 2.03 -3.30
CA ALA A 51 16.35 2.97 -2.32
C ALA A 51 17.59 2.40 -1.59
N GLU A 52 17.63 1.09 -1.33
CA GLU A 52 18.78 0.42 -0.76
C GLU A 52 19.97 0.37 -1.74
N GLU A 53 19.73 0.02 -3.01
CA GLU A 53 20.75 0.04 -4.06
C GLU A 53 21.36 1.44 -4.20
N ARG A 54 20.54 2.47 -4.20
CA ARG A 54 20.98 3.87 -4.30
C ARG A 54 21.82 4.29 -3.09
N ARG A 55 21.41 3.90 -1.88
CA ARG A 55 22.21 4.11 -0.65
C ARG A 55 23.58 3.44 -0.72
N ARG A 56 23.70 2.27 -1.35
CA ARG A 56 24.99 1.59 -1.55
C ARG A 56 25.91 2.33 -2.54
N GLU A 57 25.35 3.15 -3.42
CA GLU A 57 26.07 3.99 -4.38
C GLU A 57 26.37 5.41 -3.84
N ASP A 58 26.21 5.64 -2.53
CA ASP A 58 26.32 6.96 -1.87
C ASP A 58 25.38 8.02 -2.49
N ASP A 59 24.24 7.59 -3.04
CA ASP A 59 23.17 8.45 -3.55
C ASP A 59 21.89 8.29 -2.71
N ASP A 60 20.95 9.22 -2.87
CA ASP A 60 19.75 9.30 -2.03
C ASP A 60 18.47 8.96 -2.81
N ALA A 61 17.49 8.42 -2.09
CA ALA A 61 16.16 8.11 -2.61
C ALA A 61 15.09 8.36 -1.54
N GLU A 62 14.12 9.22 -1.88
CA GLU A 62 12.94 9.52 -1.07
C GLU A 62 11.75 8.72 -1.61
N ILE A 63 11.12 7.92 -0.75
CA ILE A 63 9.89 7.19 -1.06
C ILE A 63 8.71 7.98 -0.51
N THR A 64 7.65 8.13 -1.31
CA THR A 64 6.38 8.71 -0.89
C THR A 64 5.27 7.71 -1.22
N VAL A 65 4.59 7.21 -0.20
CA VAL A 65 3.41 6.37 -0.39
C VAL A 65 2.16 7.22 -0.52
N LEU A 66 1.33 6.91 -1.52
CA LEU A 66 0.10 7.64 -1.81
C LEU A 66 -1.08 6.67 -1.94
N THR A 67 -2.16 6.97 -1.23
CA THR A 67 -3.43 6.25 -1.38
C THR A 67 -4.59 7.21 -1.60
N VAL A 68 -5.64 6.71 -2.24
CA VAL A 68 -6.92 7.41 -2.40
C VAL A 68 -8.01 6.45 -1.96
N GLY A 69 -8.72 6.81 -0.89
CA GLY A 69 -9.72 5.95 -0.28
C GLY A 69 -10.45 6.64 0.87
N PRO A 70 -11.33 5.90 1.58
CA PRO A 70 -11.96 6.38 2.81
C PRO A 70 -10.92 6.61 3.91
N GLU A 71 -11.38 7.11 5.06
CA GLU A 71 -10.51 7.37 6.23
C GLU A 71 -9.70 6.15 6.66
N ASP A 72 -10.28 4.95 6.58
CA ASP A 72 -9.62 3.68 6.93
C ASP A 72 -8.48 3.30 5.99
N ALA A 73 -8.40 3.90 4.79
CA ALA A 73 -7.26 3.70 3.89
C ALA A 73 -5.93 4.17 4.49
N LYS A 74 -5.97 4.94 5.59
CA LYS A 74 -4.78 5.26 6.39
C LYS A 74 -4.08 4.01 6.92
N ASP A 75 -4.77 2.88 7.09
CA ASP A 75 -4.15 1.64 7.53
C ASP A 75 -3.23 1.03 6.47
N ALA A 76 -3.60 1.16 5.18
CA ALA A 76 -2.70 0.80 4.09
C ALA A 76 -1.43 1.67 4.07
N LEU A 77 -1.55 2.98 4.35
CA LEU A 77 -0.39 3.88 4.50
C LEU A 77 0.49 3.48 5.69
N ARG A 78 -0.12 3.23 6.87
CA ARG A 78 0.61 2.80 8.07
C ARG A 78 1.37 1.50 7.82
N LYS A 79 0.75 0.54 7.14
CA LYS A 79 1.39 -0.72 6.75
C LYS A 79 2.58 -0.46 5.82
N ALA A 80 2.41 0.33 4.76
CA ALA A 80 3.50 0.65 3.83
C ALA A 80 4.67 1.38 4.51
N LEU A 81 4.39 2.35 5.40
CA LEU A 81 5.41 3.02 6.22
C LEU A 81 6.10 2.03 7.18
N SER A 82 5.36 1.09 7.76
CA SER A 82 5.92 0.05 8.64
C SER A 82 6.83 -0.94 7.91
N MET A 83 6.68 -1.08 6.59
CA MET A 83 7.61 -1.85 5.73
C MET A 83 8.93 -1.12 5.51
N GLY A 84 8.98 0.21 5.69
CA GLY A 84 10.18 1.04 5.58
C GLY A 84 10.10 2.15 4.53
N ALA A 85 8.92 2.37 3.94
CA ALA A 85 8.67 3.45 2.98
C ALA A 85 8.80 4.85 3.62
#